data_AF-A0A2V9PZP6-F1
#
_entry.id   AF-A0A2V9PZP6-F1
#
_cell.length_a   1.000
_cell.length_b   1.000
_cell.length_c   1.000
_cell.angle_alpha   90.00
_cell.angle_beta   90.00
_cell.angle_gamma   90.00
#
_symmetry.space_group_name_H-M   'P 1'
#
loop_
_entity.id
_entity.type
_entity.pdbx_description
1 polymer ?
#
loop_
_entity_poly.entity_id
_entity_poly.type
_entity_poly.pdbx_seq_one_letter_code
_entity_poly.pdbx_strand_id
1 'polypeptide(L)'
;TCEAVGRALATKKTFHLVVLTSTVMPGSTAGPVVAALERASGKLCGQDFGLCYSPEFIALGTVIRDFYHPDFLLIGESDARSGEILADIYKNVCKNSPAVARMNFVNAEITKLAVNTYITTKISYANMLARLCEKLPEADVNVVTDALGLDTRIGPKYLKGAVRYGGPCFPRDNRALAALAARVGASSGLAEATDLFNRAQIKSLAELV
;
A
#
# COMPACT_ATOMS: atom_id res chain seq x y z
N THR A 1 7.87 -19.73 -5.21
CA THR A 1 8.89 -18.73 -5.61
C THR A 1 8.67 -18.35 -7.06
N CYS A 2 9.21 -17.23 -7.54
CA CYS A 2 9.10 -16.85 -8.96
C CYS A 2 9.61 -17.96 -9.89
N GLU A 3 10.71 -18.62 -9.53
CA GLU A 3 11.26 -19.72 -10.32
C GLU A 3 10.33 -20.94 -10.43
N ALA A 4 9.61 -21.27 -9.36
CA ALA A 4 8.63 -22.36 -9.39
C ALA A 4 7.46 -22.03 -10.33
N VAL A 5 6.99 -20.78 -10.31
CA VAL A 5 5.98 -20.29 -11.26
C VAL A 5 6.52 -20.31 -12.68
N GLY A 6 7.76 -19.86 -12.90
CA GLY A 6 8.43 -19.90 -14.20
C GLY A 6 8.51 -21.32 -14.79
N ARG A 7 8.94 -22.31 -13.98
CA ARG A 7 8.95 -23.71 -14.43
C ARG A 7 7.56 -24.24 -14.80
N ALA A 8 6.52 -23.83 -14.07
CA ALA A 8 5.15 -24.18 -14.42
C ALA A 8 4.66 -23.46 -15.70
N LEU A 9 5.13 -22.25 -15.97
CA LEU A 9 4.84 -21.53 -17.21
C LEU A 9 5.49 -22.19 -18.43
N ALA A 10 6.67 -22.79 -18.28
CA ALA A 10 7.39 -23.46 -19.36
C ALA A 10 6.56 -24.54 -20.07
N THR A 11 5.75 -25.28 -19.31
CA THR A 11 4.92 -26.39 -19.84
C THR A 11 3.57 -25.94 -20.39
N LYS A 12 3.14 -24.70 -20.13
CA LYS A 12 1.86 -24.18 -20.65
C LYS A 12 1.96 -23.77 -22.11
N LYS A 13 0.95 -24.14 -22.91
CA LYS A 13 0.86 -23.75 -24.33
C LYS A 13 0.02 -22.50 -24.58
N THR A 14 -0.86 -22.16 -23.64
CA THR A 14 -1.74 -20.99 -23.71
C THR A 14 -1.17 -19.83 -22.92
N PHE A 15 -1.62 -18.62 -23.27
CA PHE A 15 -1.32 -17.41 -22.50
C PHE A 15 -1.77 -17.58 -21.05
N HIS A 16 -0.92 -17.17 -20.11
CA HIS A 16 -1.21 -17.24 -18.69
C HIS A 16 -0.89 -15.91 -18.02
N LEU A 17 -1.80 -15.43 -17.18
CA LEU A 17 -1.58 -14.25 -16.38
C LEU A 17 -1.03 -14.66 -15.01
N VAL A 18 0.12 -14.09 -14.63
CA VAL A 18 0.67 -14.16 -13.28
C VAL A 18 0.36 -12.85 -12.56
N VAL A 19 -0.09 -12.93 -11.31
CA VAL A 19 -0.39 -11.75 -10.49
C VAL A 19 0.46 -11.78 -9.22
N LEU A 20 1.29 -10.76 -9.04
CA LEU A 20 2.04 -10.52 -7.82
C LEU A 20 1.21 -9.64 -6.88
N THR A 21 0.86 -10.17 -5.70
CA THR A 21 0.04 -9.46 -4.70
C THR A 21 0.84 -8.94 -3.50
N SER A 22 2.01 -9.54 -3.24
CA SER A 22 2.89 -9.14 -2.13
C SER A 22 3.51 -7.77 -2.36
N THR A 23 3.54 -6.91 -1.34
CA THR A 23 4.27 -5.64 -1.40
C THR A 23 5.75 -5.87 -1.68
N VAL A 24 6.28 -5.16 -2.69
CA VAL A 24 7.70 -5.20 -3.08
C VAL A 24 8.28 -3.78 -3.18
N MET A 25 9.61 -3.68 -3.20
CA MET A 25 10.30 -2.41 -3.38
C MET A 25 10.18 -1.91 -4.83
N PRO A 26 10.07 -0.59 -5.08
CA PRO A 26 10.05 -0.08 -6.44
C PRO A 26 11.24 -0.54 -7.30
N GLY A 27 10.92 -1.04 -8.50
CA GLY A 27 11.84 -1.69 -9.44
C GLY A 27 11.92 -3.22 -9.29
N SER A 28 11.21 -3.83 -8.32
CA SER A 28 11.33 -5.27 -8.06
C SER A 28 10.54 -6.10 -9.06
N THR A 29 9.35 -5.66 -9.45
CA THR A 29 8.48 -6.39 -10.38
C THR A 29 9.12 -6.44 -11.77
N ALA A 30 9.45 -5.27 -12.35
CA ALA A 30 10.09 -5.19 -13.67
C ALA A 30 11.53 -5.73 -13.69
N GLY A 31 12.19 -5.82 -12.53
CA GLY A 31 13.57 -6.30 -12.42
C GLY A 31 13.63 -7.79 -12.04
N PRO A 32 13.99 -8.13 -10.79
CA PRO A 32 14.25 -9.51 -10.39
C PRO A 32 13.05 -10.46 -10.57
N VAL A 33 11.80 -10.00 -10.47
CA VAL A 33 10.62 -10.87 -10.63
C VAL A 33 10.47 -11.31 -12.09
N VAL A 34 10.42 -10.36 -13.03
CA VAL A 34 10.39 -10.65 -14.47
C VAL A 34 11.59 -11.53 -14.85
N ALA A 35 12.80 -11.13 -14.46
CA ALA A 35 14.02 -11.88 -14.80
C ALA A 35 13.99 -13.34 -14.30
N ALA A 36 13.46 -13.59 -13.10
CA ALA A 36 13.32 -14.95 -12.56
C ALA A 36 12.25 -15.78 -13.30
N LEU A 37 11.12 -15.15 -13.66
CA LEU A 37 10.05 -15.81 -14.40
C LEU A 37 10.50 -16.18 -15.82
N GLU A 38 11.12 -15.24 -16.55
CA GLU A 38 11.59 -15.46 -17.92
C GLU A 38 12.70 -16.52 -17.96
N ARG A 39 13.71 -16.39 -17.08
CA ARG A 39 14.81 -17.36 -17.00
C ARG A 39 14.33 -18.79 -16.73
N ALA A 40 13.40 -18.97 -15.80
CA ALA A 40 12.91 -20.29 -15.42
C ALA A 40 11.87 -20.86 -16.40
N SER A 41 11.21 -20.02 -17.19
CA SER A 41 10.17 -20.44 -18.15
C SER A 41 10.66 -20.57 -19.59
N GLY A 42 11.73 -19.87 -19.97
CA GLY A 42 12.16 -19.72 -21.36
C GLY A 42 11.21 -18.86 -22.21
N LYS A 43 10.35 -18.07 -21.57
CA LYS A 43 9.30 -17.25 -22.19
C LYS A 43 9.50 -15.77 -21.90
N LEU A 44 8.88 -14.92 -22.70
CA LEU A 44 8.95 -13.46 -22.58
C LEU A 44 7.69 -12.87 -21.95
N CYS A 45 7.89 -12.02 -20.94
CA CYS A 45 6.82 -11.31 -20.25
C CYS A 45 6.16 -10.27 -21.17
N GLY A 46 4.83 -10.17 -21.12
CA GLY A 46 4.02 -9.33 -22.01
C GLY A 46 3.70 -9.97 -23.37
N GLN A 47 4.55 -10.89 -23.85
CA GLN A 47 4.34 -11.61 -25.11
C GLN A 47 3.69 -12.99 -24.86
N ASP A 48 4.43 -13.89 -24.19
CA ASP A 48 4.05 -15.29 -23.99
C ASP A 48 3.21 -15.50 -22.72
N PHE A 49 3.44 -14.66 -21.71
CA PHE A 49 2.67 -14.64 -20.46
C PHE A 49 2.49 -13.19 -19.99
N GLY A 50 1.43 -12.96 -19.21
CA GLY A 50 1.12 -11.66 -18.62
C GLY A 50 1.65 -11.57 -17.20
N LEU A 51 2.05 -10.39 -16.77
CA LEU A 51 2.38 -10.11 -15.38
C LEU A 51 1.65 -8.85 -14.91
N CYS A 52 0.93 -8.98 -13.80
CA CYS A 52 0.37 -7.84 -13.09
C CYS A 52 0.89 -7.79 -11.66
N TYR A 53 1.06 -6.58 -11.14
CA TYR A 53 1.25 -6.29 -9.72
C TYR A 53 -0.04 -5.69 -9.18
N SER A 54 -0.71 -6.39 -8.26
CA SER A 54 -1.99 -5.97 -7.68
C SER A 54 -1.96 -6.19 -6.17
N PRO A 55 -1.36 -5.26 -5.42
CA PRO A 55 -1.30 -5.37 -3.98
C PRO A 55 -2.64 -5.03 -3.33
N GLU A 56 -2.94 -5.67 -2.21
CA GLU A 56 -4.18 -5.45 -1.48
C GLU A 56 -4.08 -4.24 -0.52
N PHE A 57 -5.17 -3.48 -0.39
CA PHE A 57 -5.32 -2.35 0.54
C PHE A 57 -6.29 -2.68 1.68
N ILE A 58 -6.09 -3.84 2.27
CA ILE A 58 -7.03 -4.40 3.25
C ILE A 58 -6.59 -4.05 4.68
N ALA A 59 -7.55 -3.68 5.53
CA ALA A 59 -7.32 -3.50 6.95
C ALA A 59 -7.54 -4.82 7.73
N LEU A 60 -6.69 -5.06 8.73
CA LEU A 60 -6.88 -6.18 9.65
C LEU A 60 -8.22 -6.02 10.39
N GLY A 61 -9.03 -7.08 10.41
CA GLY A 61 -10.36 -7.10 11.02
C GLY A 61 -11.53 -6.92 10.05
N THR A 62 -11.30 -6.43 8.84
CA THR A 62 -12.35 -6.22 7.82
C THR A 62 -12.04 -6.88 6.48
N VAL A 63 -11.14 -7.88 6.50
CA VAL A 63 -10.52 -8.48 5.32
C VAL A 63 -11.51 -8.91 4.24
N ILE A 64 -12.50 -9.71 4.62
CA ILE A 64 -13.49 -10.24 3.67
C ILE A 64 -14.33 -9.09 3.08
N ARG A 65 -14.74 -8.13 3.91
CA ARG A 65 -15.55 -6.99 3.47
C ARG A 65 -14.77 -6.11 2.51
N ASP A 66 -13.55 -5.74 2.87
CA ASP A 66 -12.72 -4.81 2.09
C ASP A 66 -12.28 -5.44 0.76
N PHE A 67 -12.16 -6.78 0.70
CA PHE A 67 -11.94 -7.50 -0.55
C PHE A 67 -13.15 -7.40 -1.50
N TYR A 68 -14.38 -7.52 -0.99
CA TYR A 68 -15.60 -7.38 -1.80
C TYR A 68 -15.98 -5.93 -2.09
N HIS A 69 -15.54 -4.97 -1.27
CA HIS A 69 -15.88 -3.56 -1.38
C HIS A 69 -14.64 -2.65 -1.28
N PRO A 70 -13.65 -2.79 -2.18
CA PRO A 70 -12.46 -1.96 -2.13
C PRO A 70 -12.79 -0.49 -2.46
N ASP A 71 -12.04 0.44 -1.87
CA ASP A 71 -12.12 1.86 -2.22
C ASP A 71 -11.65 2.10 -3.67
N PHE A 72 -10.59 1.41 -4.10
CA PHE A 72 -10.10 1.37 -5.47
C PHE A 72 -9.26 0.10 -5.68
N LEU A 73 -9.00 -0.24 -6.95
CA LEU A 73 -8.09 -1.31 -7.35
C LEU A 73 -6.83 -0.71 -7.97
N LEU A 74 -5.66 -1.28 -7.67
CA LEU A 74 -4.39 -0.85 -8.22
C LEU A 74 -3.78 -1.98 -9.06
N ILE A 75 -3.51 -1.71 -10.33
CA ILE A 75 -2.93 -2.69 -11.25
C ILE A 75 -1.69 -2.07 -11.90
N GLY A 76 -0.52 -2.57 -11.52
CA GLY A 76 0.69 -2.46 -12.32
C GLY A 76 0.66 -3.52 -13.42
N GLU A 77 0.80 -3.15 -14.68
CA GLU A 77 0.64 -4.10 -15.80
C GLU A 77 1.90 -4.19 -16.69
N SER A 78 2.22 -5.41 -17.16
CA SER A 78 3.24 -5.64 -18.20
C SER A 78 2.80 -5.14 -19.57
N ASP A 79 1.50 -5.24 -19.83
CA ASP A 79 0.85 -4.91 -21.09
C ASP A 79 -0.66 -4.70 -20.85
N ALA A 80 -1.30 -3.95 -21.75
CA ALA A 80 -2.71 -3.58 -21.61
C ALA A 80 -3.66 -4.79 -21.59
N ARG A 81 -3.31 -5.89 -22.28
CA ARG A 81 -4.13 -7.12 -22.28
C ARG A 81 -4.12 -7.77 -20.90
N SER A 82 -2.96 -7.87 -20.25
CA SER A 82 -2.84 -8.42 -18.90
C SER A 82 -3.62 -7.61 -17.86
N GLY A 83 -3.56 -6.29 -17.96
CA GLY A 83 -4.34 -5.40 -17.09
C GLY A 83 -5.85 -5.52 -17.28
N GLU A 84 -6.30 -5.64 -18.53
CA GLU A 84 -7.72 -5.83 -18.84
C GLU A 84 -8.26 -7.15 -18.28
N ILE A 85 -7.53 -8.25 -18.51
CA ILE A 85 -7.89 -9.57 -17.98
C ILE A 85 -8.04 -9.51 -16.45
N LEU A 86 -7.12 -8.83 -15.75
CA LEU A 86 -7.18 -8.72 -14.30
C LEU A 86 -8.35 -7.82 -13.84
N ALA A 87 -8.59 -6.70 -14.53
CA ALA A 87 -9.70 -5.81 -14.22
C ALA A 87 -11.06 -6.53 -14.39
N ASP A 88 -11.21 -7.35 -15.43
CA ASP A 88 -12.40 -8.17 -15.66
C ASP A 88 -12.59 -9.23 -14.58
N ILE A 89 -11.51 -9.86 -14.10
CA ILE A 89 -11.59 -10.77 -12.95
C ILE A 89 -12.13 -10.05 -11.73
N TYR A 90 -11.57 -8.87 -11.39
CA TYR A 90 -12.05 -8.11 -10.24
C TYR A 90 -13.50 -7.64 -10.39
N LYS A 91 -13.94 -7.27 -11.59
CA LYS A 91 -15.33 -6.88 -11.87
C LYS A 91 -16.34 -7.98 -11.53
N ASN A 92 -15.96 -9.25 -11.67
CA ASN A 92 -16.80 -10.39 -11.32
C ASN A 92 -16.76 -10.75 -9.82
N VAL A 93 -15.78 -10.24 -9.08
CA VAL A 93 -15.56 -10.55 -7.67
C VAL A 93 -16.08 -9.42 -6.76
N CYS A 94 -15.81 -8.17 -7.11
CA CYS A 94 -16.22 -7.01 -6.33
C CYS A 94 -17.75 -6.85 -6.35
N LYS A 95 -18.30 -6.50 -5.19
CA LYS A 95 -19.74 -6.22 -4.98
C LYS A 95 -20.07 -4.73 -5.09
N ASN A 96 -19.07 -3.89 -5.34
CA ASN A 96 -19.20 -2.48 -5.70
C ASN A 96 -18.53 -2.21 -7.07
N SER A 97 -18.49 -0.94 -7.48
CA SER A 97 -17.82 -0.50 -8.71
C SER A 97 -16.63 0.40 -8.38
N PRO A 98 -15.52 -0.17 -7.88
CA PRO A 98 -14.34 0.61 -7.52
C PRO A 98 -13.66 1.20 -8.77
N ALA A 99 -13.03 2.36 -8.61
CA ALA A 99 -12.13 2.87 -9.65
C ALA A 99 -10.94 1.91 -9.82
N VAL A 100 -10.48 1.72 -11.06
CA VAL A 100 -9.32 0.87 -11.37
C VAL A 100 -8.17 1.74 -11.85
N ALA A 101 -7.14 1.87 -11.01
CA ALA A 101 -5.92 2.60 -11.32
C ALA A 101 -4.92 1.66 -12.01
N ARG A 102 -4.86 1.74 -13.34
CA ARG A 102 -3.93 0.96 -14.17
C ARG A 102 -2.70 1.80 -14.51
N MET A 103 -1.50 1.24 -14.32
CA MET A 103 -0.24 1.95 -14.49
C MET A 103 0.93 1.00 -14.72
N ASN A 104 2.14 1.53 -14.96
CA ASN A 104 3.34 0.71 -15.00
C ASN A 104 3.72 0.18 -13.59
N PHE A 105 4.60 -0.83 -13.54
CA PHE A 105 4.99 -1.47 -12.29
C PHE A 105 5.58 -0.50 -11.25
N VAL A 106 6.52 0.36 -11.66
CA VAL A 106 7.21 1.26 -10.73
C VAL A 106 6.22 2.23 -10.07
N ASN A 107 5.28 2.77 -10.86
CA ASN A 107 4.23 3.64 -10.34
C ASN A 107 3.33 2.90 -9.36
N ALA A 108 2.94 1.65 -9.64
CA ALA A 108 2.09 0.86 -8.75
C ALA A 108 2.82 0.49 -7.43
N GLU A 109 4.10 0.12 -7.51
CA GLU A 109 4.94 -0.18 -6.34
C GLU A 109 5.09 1.04 -5.43
N ILE A 110 5.37 2.22 -6.01
CA ILE A 110 5.43 3.50 -5.28
C ILE A 110 4.07 3.84 -4.69
N THR A 111 2.98 3.72 -5.46
CA THR A 111 1.62 4.02 -4.99
C THR A 111 1.26 3.21 -3.76
N LYS A 112 1.62 1.92 -3.72
CA LYS A 112 1.36 1.07 -2.55
C LYS A 112 2.07 1.60 -1.29
N LEU A 113 3.33 1.99 -1.41
CA LEU A 113 4.08 2.58 -0.29
C LEU A 113 3.46 3.93 0.11
N ALA A 114 3.21 4.81 -0.86
CA ALA A 114 2.70 6.16 -0.65
C ALA A 114 1.36 6.19 0.09
N VAL A 115 0.41 5.32 -0.29
CA VAL A 115 -0.89 5.20 0.39
C VAL A 115 -0.69 4.85 1.86
N ASN A 116 0.11 3.83 2.16
CA ASN A 116 0.34 3.37 3.52
C ASN A 116 1.08 4.42 4.36
N THR A 117 2.11 5.08 3.81
CA THR A 117 2.84 6.14 4.52
C THR A 117 1.97 7.37 4.76
N TYR A 118 1.11 7.74 3.81
CA TYR A 118 0.19 8.86 3.98
C TYR A 118 -0.86 8.58 5.06
N ILE A 119 -1.42 7.36 5.10
CA ILE A 119 -2.32 6.92 6.18
C ILE A 119 -1.63 7.07 7.54
N THR A 120 -0.38 6.61 7.67
CA THR A 120 0.35 6.76 8.93
C THR A 120 0.66 8.20 9.30
N THR A 121 0.90 9.07 8.31
CA THR A 121 1.07 10.51 8.54
C THR A 121 -0.23 11.13 9.07
N LYS A 122 -1.41 10.76 8.53
CA LYS A 122 -2.70 11.21 9.08
C LYS A 122 -2.89 10.80 10.53
N ILE A 123 -2.56 9.54 10.87
CA ILE A 123 -2.64 9.04 12.25
C ILE A 123 -1.69 9.81 13.17
N SER A 124 -0.42 9.95 12.79
CA SER A 124 0.56 10.70 13.57
C SER A 124 0.16 12.16 13.75
N TYR A 125 -0.45 12.78 12.74
CA TYR A 125 -0.98 14.13 12.82
C TYR A 125 -2.15 14.23 13.82
N ALA A 126 -3.12 13.31 13.77
CA ALA A 126 -4.21 13.27 14.75
C ALA A 126 -3.69 13.05 16.19
N ASN A 127 -2.68 12.21 16.36
CA ASN A 127 -2.03 11.98 17.65
C ASN A 127 -1.23 13.18 18.15
N MET A 128 -0.64 13.97 17.24
CA MET A 128 -0.01 15.24 17.58
C MET A 128 -1.06 16.25 18.08
N LEU A 129 -2.21 16.34 17.41
CA LEU A 129 -3.33 17.18 17.88
C LEU A 129 -3.82 16.74 19.27
N ALA A 130 -3.92 15.43 19.52
CA ALA A 130 -4.31 14.90 20.83
C ALA A 130 -3.42 15.45 21.95
N ARG A 131 -2.10 15.40 21.76
CA ARG A 131 -1.12 15.94 22.73
C ARG A 131 -1.23 17.45 22.94
N LEU A 132 -1.71 18.20 21.95
CA LEU A 132 -1.96 19.63 22.09
C LEU A 132 -3.24 19.87 22.89
N CYS A 133 -4.32 19.14 22.57
CA CYS A 133 -5.59 19.20 23.28
C CYS A 133 -5.43 18.84 24.77
N GLU A 134 -4.59 17.84 25.10
CA GLU A 134 -4.28 17.47 26.50
C GLU A 134 -3.69 18.63 27.33
N LYS A 135 -3.08 19.64 26.69
CA LYS A 135 -2.44 20.78 27.35
C LYS A 135 -3.30 22.05 27.38
N LEU A 136 -4.44 22.05 26.69
CA LEU A 136 -5.31 23.20 26.56
C LEU A 136 -6.61 22.94 27.32
N PRO A 137 -7.01 23.81 28.28
CA PRO A 137 -8.29 23.68 28.95
C PRO A 137 -9.44 23.60 27.94
N GLU A 138 -10.38 22.68 28.18
CA GLU A 138 -11.59 22.47 27.38
C GLU A 138 -11.38 21.99 25.93
N ALA A 139 -10.15 21.65 25.52
CA ALA A 139 -9.88 21.12 24.19
C ALA A 139 -10.15 19.61 24.10
N ASP A 140 -10.91 19.17 23.10
CA ASP A 140 -11.16 17.76 22.79
C ASP A 140 -10.68 17.43 21.36
N VAL A 141 -9.76 16.48 21.25
CA VAL A 141 -9.22 16.05 19.96
C VAL A 141 -10.28 15.46 19.05
N ASN A 142 -11.30 14.77 19.58
CA ASN A 142 -12.36 14.17 18.76
C ASN A 142 -13.18 15.25 18.09
N VAL A 143 -13.57 16.30 18.83
CA VAL A 143 -14.29 17.46 18.28
C VAL A 143 -13.47 18.12 17.16
N VAL A 144 -12.17 18.31 17.37
CA VAL A 144 -11.27 18.89 16.37
C VAL A 144 -11.13 17.99 15.14
N THR A 145 -10.87 16.69 15.31
CA THR A 145 -10.65 15.77 14.19
C THR A 145 -11.93 15.46 13.42
N ASP A 146 -13.08 15.45 14.10
CA ASP A 146 -14.39 15.29 13.44
C ASP A 146 -14.68 16.50 12.55
N ALA A 147 -14.46 17.72 13.05
CA ALA A 147 -14.57 18.95 12.25
C ALA A 147 -13.59 18.96 11.07
N LEU A 148 -12.34 18.55 11.29
CA LEU A 148 -11.32 18.45 10.23
C LEU A 148 -11.71 17.42 9.16
N GLY A 149 -12.33 16.32 9.56
CA GLY A 149 -12.78 15.25 8.68
C GLY A 149 -13.98 15.62 7.78
N LEU A 150 -14.74 16.66 8.13
CA LEU A 150 -15.82 17.19 7.28
C LEU A 150 -15.30 17.85 6.00
N ASP A 151 -14.05 18.31 6.00
CA ASP A 151 -13.41 18.87 4.82
C ASP A 151 -13.12 17.76 3.79
N THR A 152 -13.76 17.84 2.63
CA THR A 152 -13.66 16.83 1.57
C THR A 152 -12.26 16.72 0.98
N ARG A 153 -11.37 17.70 1.20
CA ARG A 153 -9.95 17.63 0.81
C ARG A 153 -9.14 16.71 1.72
N ILE A 154 -9.63 16.42 2.93
CA ILE A 154 -8.93 15.63 3.96
C ILE A 154 -9.63 14.29 4.18
N GLY A 155 -10.94 14.33 4.39
CA GLY A 155 -11.80 13.20 4.71
C GLY A 155 -11.57 12.59 6.11
N PRO A 156 -12.57 11.85 6.63
CA PRO A 156 -12.60 11.43 8.04
C PRO A 156 -11.81 10.15 8.34
N LYS A 157 -11.47 9.35 7.31
CA LYS A 157 -10.78 8.06 7.51
C LYS A 157 -9.36 8.27 8.06
N TYR A 158 -8.98 7.42 9.02
CA TYR A 158 -7.65 7.42 9.68
C TYR A 158 -7.25 8.76 10.31
N LEU A 159 -8.24 9.48 10.86
CA LEU A 159 -8.06 10.78 11.49
C LEU A 159 -8.71 10.80 12.87
N LYS A 160 -8.27 9.91 13.77
CA LYS A 160 -8.71 9.88 15.17
C LYS A 160 -7.50 9.91 16.09
N GLY A 161 -7.53 10.77 17.10
CA GLY A 161 -6.51 10.79 18.15
C GLY A 161 -6.59 9.51 18.98
N ALA A 162 -5.51 8.75 19.02
CA ALA A 162 -5.45 7.49 19.74
C ALA A 162 -3.99 7.14 20.14
N VAL A 163 -3.76 5.87 20.46
CA VAL A 163 -2.41 5.32 20.62
C VAL A 163 -1.68 5.20 19.28
N ARG A 164 -0.40 4.82 19.34
CA ARG A 164 0.45 4.58 18.17
C ARG A 164 -0.19 3.64 17.14
N TYR A 165 0.14 3.83 15.86
CA TYR A 165 -0.13 2.79 14.86
C TYR A 165 0.86 1.63 15.00
N GLY A 166 0.38 0.42 14.72
CA GLY A 166 1.14 -0.82 14.81
C GLY A 166 0.91 -1.74 13.62
N GLY A 167 1.08 -3.05 13.84
CA GLY A 167 0.93 -4.06 12.80
C GLY A 167 2.17 -4.22 11.92
N PRO A 168 2.21 -5.27 11.08
CA PRO A 168 3.40 -5.64 10.31
C PRO A 168 3.68 -4.68 9.14
N CYS A 169 2.65 -4.05 8.58
CA CYS A 169 2.76 -3.26 7.34
C CYS A 169 3.18 -1.81 7.59
N PHE A 170 2.53 -1.10 8.51
CA PHE A 170 2.70 0.36 8.65
C PHE A 170 4.12 0.81 9.04
N PRO A 171 4.78 0.25 10.08
CA PRO A 171 6.17 0.62 10.38
C PRO A 171 7.14 0.15 9.29
N ARG A 172 6.87 -0.98 8.64
CA ARG A 172 7.70 -1.51 7.55
C ARG A 172 7.69 -0.57 6.34
N ASP A 173 6.51 -0.12 5.93
CA ASP A 173 6.34 0.62 4.68
C ASP A 173 6.88 2.06 4.78
N ASN A 174 6.82 2.69 5.96
CA ASN A 174 7.52 3.96 6.21
C ASN A 174 9.03 3.82 6.05
N ARG A 175 9.62 2.76 6.62
CA ARG A 175 11.05 2.46 6.47
C ARG A 175 11.41 2.10 5.03
N ALA A 176 10.54 1.38 4.33
CA ALA A 176 10.72 1.04 2.92
C ALA A 176 10.74 2.31 2.03
N LEU A 177 9.84 3.26 2.27
CA LEU A 177 9.84 4.53 1.56
C LEU A 177 11.08 5.37 1.86
N ALA A 178 11.54 5.40 3.12
CA ALA A 178 12.78 6.07 3.50
C ALA A 178 14.01 5.44 2.85
N ALA A 179 14.09 4.11 2.84
CA ALA A 179 15.16 3.38 2.16
C ALA A 179 15.16 3.63 0.64
N LEU A 180 13.97 3.71 0.02
CA LEU A 180 13.83 4.09 -1.39
C LEU A 180 14.37 5.51 -1.63
N ALA A 181 13.96 6.49 -0.81
CA ALA A 181 14.38 7.88 -0.95
C ALA A 181 15.91 8.01 -0.86
N ALA A 182 16.53 7.39 0.16
CA ALA A 182 17.98 7.37 0.30
C ALA A 182 18.68 6.75 -0.92
N ARG A 183 18.16 5.64 -1.45
CA ARG A 183 18.73 4.95 -2.63
C ARG A 183 18.72 5.82 -3.89
N VAL A 184 17.74 6.72 -4.04
CA VAL A 184 17.61 7.58 -5.23
C VAL A 184 18.08 9.02 -4.99
N GLY A 185 18.67 9.31 -3.82
CA GLY A 185 19.14 10.66 -3.46
C GLY A 185 18.02 11.66 -3.19
N ALA A 186 16.83 11.20 -2.78
CA ALA A 186 15.69 12.03 -2.43
C ALA A 186 15.50 12.13 -0.90
N SER A 187 14.74 13.13 -0.44
CA SER A 187 14.40 13.29 0.99
C SER A 187 13.19 12.45 1.40
N SER A 188 13.28 11.79 2.55
CA SER A 188 12.21 11.05 3.22
C SER A 188 11.69 11.72 4.50
N GLY A 189 11.94 13.02 4.68
CA GLY A 189 11.71 13.73 5.94
C GLY A 189 10.31 13.55 6.54
N LEU A 190 9.26 13.50 5.71
CA LEU A 190 7.89 13.26 6.18
C LEU A 190 7.68 11.84 6.74
N ALA A 191 8.18 10.82 6.04
CA ALA A 191 8.06 9.43 6.46
C ALA A 191 8.90 9.15 7.73
N GLU A 192 10.10 9.74 7.79
CA GLU A 192 10.99 9.67 8.96
C GLU A 192 10.37 10.35 10.18
N ALA A 193 9.87 11.57 10.03
CA ALA A 193 9.19 12.29 11.11
C ALA A 193 7.96 11.52 11.60
N THR A 194 7.19 10.93 10.68
CA THR A 194 6.02 10.11 11.01
C THR A 194 6.41 8.89 11.84
N ASP A 195 7.45 8.14 11.43
CA ASP A 195 7.93 6.95 12.15
C ASP A 195 8.55 7.32 13.52
N LEU A 196 9.35 8.39 13.57
CA LEU A 196 9.95 8.89 14.80
C LEU A 196 8.87 9.30 15.81
N PHE A 197 7.88 10.07 15.37
CA PHE A 197 6.76 10.51 16.21
C PHE A 197 5.99 9.31 16.78
N ASN A 198 5.69 8.32 15.94
CA ASN A 198 4.98 7.10 16.34
C ASN A 198 5.77 6.26 17.37
N ARG A 199 7.09 6.17 17.22
CA ARG A 199 7.96 5.47 18.21
C ARG A 199 7.99 6.21 19.55
N ALA A 200 8.05 7.53 19.54
CA ALA A 200 8.08 8.34 20.76
C ALA A 200 6.80 8.20 21.61
N GLN A 201 5.66 7.82 21.02
CA GLN A 201 4.43 7.57 21.77
C GLN A 201 4.54 6.42 22.78
N ILE A 202 5.40 5.41 22.54
CA ILE A 202 5.60 4.30 23.49
C ILE A 202 6.06 4.82 24.84
N LYS A 203 7.00 5.78 24.83
CA LYS A 203 7.56 6.37 26.05
C LYS A 203 6.51 7.17 26.80
N SER A 204 5.72 8.00 26.11
CA SER A 204 4.66 8.78 26.74
C SER A 204 3.56 7.91 27.37
N LEU A 205 3.21 6.78 26.74
CA LEU A 205 2.24 5.84 27.31
C LEU A 205 2.77 5.17 28.58
N ALA A 206 4.06 4.84 28.63
CA ALA A 206 4.69 4.27 29.82
C ALA A 206 4.78 5.26 30.99
N GLU A 207 4.75 6.58 30.73
CA GLU A 207 4.75 7.62 31.76
C GLU A 207 3.35 7.88 32.35
N LEU A 208 2.29 7.36 31.72
CA LEU A 208 0.88 7.53 32.15
C LEU A 208 0.35 6.37 33.02
N VAL A 209 1.10 5.27 33.14
CA VAL A 209 0.78 4.06 33.92
C VAL A 209 1.73 3.95 35.10
#